data_AF-A0A7X1AZ28-F1
#
_entry.id   AF-A0A7X1AZ28-F1
#
_cell.length_a   1.000
_cell.length_b   1.000
_cell.length_c   1.000
_cell.angle_alpha   90.00
_cell.angle_beta   90.00
_cell.angle_gamma   90.00
#
_symmetry.space_group_name_H-M   'P 1'
#
loop_
_entity.id
_entity.type
_entity.pdbx_description
1 polymer ?
#
loop_
_entity_poly.entity_id
_entity_poly.type
_entity_poly.pdbx_seq_one_letter_code
_entity_poly.pdbx_strand_id
1 'polypeptide(L)'
;MGLLENTLIVYDSDHGCHSRTRGHEYKNTCQESSIRVPGFIRGPGVAGVGRRERSVMHNRTDELAEKQFGRVMAAWEFGEYPEGLWHDR
;
A
#
# COMPACT_ATOMS: atom_id res chain seq x y z
N MET A 1 -16.60 -3.58 -21.07
CA MET A 1 -15.64 -4.15 -20.10
C MET A 1 -14.29 -3.50 -20.38
N GLY A 2 -13.77 -2.71 -19.44
CA GLY A 2 -12.50 -1.96 -19.57
C GLY A 2 -12.03 -1.37 -18.24
N LEU A 3 -12.61 -1.82 -17.12
CA LEU A 3 -12.42 -1.20 -15.80
C LEU A 3 -10.96 -1.21 -15.37
N LEU A 4 -10.22 -2.27 -15.70
CA LEU A 4 -8.80 -2.40 -15.35
C LEU A 4 -7.90 -1.35 -16.03
N GLU A 5 -8.31 -0.79 -17.17
CA GLU A 5 -7.57 0.27 -17.87
C GLU A 5 -7.70 1.63 -17.16
N ASN A 6 -8.64 1.74 -16.23
CA ASN A 6 -8.86 2.95 -15.42
C ASN A 6 -8.95 2.63 -13.92
N THR A 7 -8.36 1.53 -13.46
CA THR A 7 -8.39 1.12 -12.05
C THR A 7 -6.98 0.86 -11.56
N LEU A 8 -6.61 1.52 -10.46
CA LEU A 8 -5.47 1.14 -9.64
C LEU A 8 -5.92 0.07 -8.64
N ILE A 9 -5.23 -1.06 -8.64
CA ILE A 9 -5.38 -2.13 -7.67
C ILE A 9 -4.20 -2.05 -6.71
N VAL A 10 -4.50 -1.84 -5.44
CA VAL A 10 -3.54 -1.90 -4.34
C VAL A 10 -3.93 -3.06 -3.43
N TYR A 11 -2.97 -3.92 -3.13
CA TYR A 11 -3.11 -4.96 -2.11
C TYR A 11 -2.02 -4.75 -1.07
N ASP A 12 -2.43 -4.54 0.18
CA ASP A 12 -1.52 -4.36 1.31
C ASP A 12 -2.14 -4.95 2.58
N SER A 13 -1.37 -4.96 3.67
CA SER A 13 -1.83 -5.28 5.01
C SER A 13 -1.37 -4.21 6.00
N ASP A 14 -2.17 -3.94 7.03
CA ASP A 14 -1.84 -3.02 8.11
C ASP A 14 -0.77 -3.58 9.06
N HIS A 15 -0.77 -4.90 9.25
CA HIS A 15 0.21 -5.58 10.10
C HIS A 15 0.39 -7.07 9.74
N GLY A 16 1.57 -7.60 10.05
CA GLY A 16 1.81 -9.03 10.05
C GLY A 16 1.47 -9.70 11.39
N CYS A 17 1.95 -10.92 11.57
CA CYS A 17 1.86 -11.65 12.83
C CYS A 17 2.95 -12.73 12.87
N HIS A 18 3.59 -12.93 14.01
CA HIS A 18 4.49 -14.07 14.23
C HIS A 18 3.76 -15.32 14.75
N SER A 19 2.43 -15.35 14.68
CA SER A 19 1.57 -16.47 15.11
C SER A 19 1.91 -17.03 16.49
N ARG A 20 2.35 -16.18 17.42
CA ARG A 20 2.83 -16.56 18.77
C ARG A 20 4.02 -17.53 18.80
N THR A 21 4.79 -17.66 17.71
CA THR A 21 6.00 -18.51 17.72
C THR A 21 7.21 -17.88 18.44
N ARG A 22 7.09 -16.62 18.89
CA ARG A 22 8.17 -15.82 19.49
C ARG A 22 7.66 -14.90 20.59
N GLY A 23 6.98 -15.48 21.57
CA GLY A 23 6.37 -14.79 22.72
C GLY A 23 4.85 -14.97 22.79
N HIS A 24 4.24 -14.43 23.85
CA HIS A 24 2.79 -14.52 24.09
C HIS A 24 1.99 -13.46 23.34
N GLU A 25 2.65 -12.37 22.93
CA GLU A 25 2.05 -11.34 22.09
C GLU A 25 1.69 -11.89 20.71
N TYR A 26 0.58 -11.41 20.14
CA TYR A 26 0.08 -11.91 18.86
C TYR A 26 0.64 -11.11 17.68
N LYS A 27 0.30 -9.82 17.63
CA LYS A 27 0.67 -8.90 16.53
C LYS A 27 1.37 -7.63 17.01
N ASN A 28 1.50 -7.45 18.32
CA ASN A 28 1.99 -6.22 18.92
C ASN A 28 3.47 -6.33 19.32
N THR A 29 4.34 -6.51 18.32
CA THR A 29 5.78 -6.68 18.51
C THR A 29 6.56 -6.09 17.34
N CYS A 30 7.75 -5.53 17.59
CA CYS A 30 8.64 -4.99 16.55
C CYS A 30 9.41 -6.06 15.75
N GLN A 31 8.85 -7.27 15.63
CA GLN A 31 9.45 -8.35 14.86
C GLN A 31 9.15 -8.16 13.38
N GLU A 32 10.08 -8.55 12.52
CA GLU A 32 9.94 -8.47 11.06
C GLU A 32 8.61 -9.07 10.57
N SER A 33 8.21 -10.23 11.11
CA SER A 33 6.96 -10.90 10.75
C SER A 33 5.68 -10.15 11.17
N SER A 34 5.78 -9.16 12.05
CA SER A 34 4.66 -8.34 12.52
C SER A 34 4.64 -6.95 11.88
N ILE A 35 5.80 -6.40 11.50
CA ILE A 35 5.92 -5.04 10.93
C ILE A 35 6.12 -5.02 9.41
N ARG A 36 6.60 -6.11 8.80
CA ARG A 36 6.77 -6.20 7.36
C ARG A 36 5.59 -6.91 6.74
N VAL A 37 4.92 -6.19 5.85
CA VAL A 37 3.70 -6.59 5.17
C VAL A 37 3.91 -6.69 3.66
N PRO A 38 3.11 -7.51 2.96
CA PRO A 38 3.16 -7.58 1.50
C PRO A 38 2.46 -6.37 0.86
N GLY A 39 3.15 -5.63 0.01
CA GLY A 39 2.56 -4.56 -0.82
C GLY A 39 2.64 -4.88 -2.31
N PHE A 40 1.50 -4.87 -2.99
CA PHE A 40 1.39 -5.00 -4.44
C PHE A 40 0.57 -3.87 -5.03
N ILE A 41 1.02 -3.37 -6.19
CA ILE A 41 0.35 -2.30 -6.91
C ILE A 41 0.31 -2.69 -8.38
N ARG A 42 -0.87 -2.59 -8.99
CA ARG A 42 -1.07 -2.79 -10.42
C ARG A 42 -2.10 -1.82 -10.95
N GLY A 43 -1.80 -1.19 -12.06
CA GLY A 43 -2.71 -0.29 -12.74
C GLY A 43 -2.02 0.38 -13.91
N PRO A 44 -2.74 1.23 -14.64
CA PRO A 44 -2.15 2.10 -15.65
C PRO A 44 -1.00 2.92 -15.03
N GLY A 45 0.08 3.17 -15.79
CA GLY A 45 1.24 3.94 -15.31
C GLY A 45 2.20 3.20 -14.36
N VAL A 46 1.82 2.03 -13.82
CA VAL A 46 2.72 1.21 -12.98
C VAL A 46 3.69 0.42 -13.87
N ALA A 47 4.97 0.79 -13.84
CA ALA A 47 5.98 0.19 -14.70
C ALA A 47 6.36 -1.26 -14.30
N GLY A 48 6.24 -2.18 -15.26
CA GLY A 48 6.86 -3.51 -15.24
C GLY A 48 6.11 -4.57 -14.42
N VAL A 49 5.58 -5.59 -15.09
CA VAL A 49 5.04 -6.78 -14.41
C VAL A 49 6.18 -7.53 -13.72
N GLY A 50 6.01 -7.88 -12.45
CA GLY A 50 7.00 -8.65 -11.68
C GLY A 50 8.21 -7.83 -11.21
N ARG A 51 8.20 -6.50 -11.38
CA ARG A 51 9.24 -5.63 -10.82
C ARG A 51 9.13 -5.62 -9.30
N ARG A 52 10.25 -5.87 -8.61
CA ARG A 52 10.37 -5.78 -7.16
C ARG A 52 11.09 -4.49 -6.77
N GLU A 53 10.43 -3.65 -5.99
CA GLU A 53 11.04 -2.48 -5.36
C GLU A 53 11.52 -2.81 -3.94
N ARG A 54 12.62 -2.20 -3.48
CA ARG A 54 13.19 -2.40 -2.14
C ARG A 54 13.27 -1.12 -1.30
N SER A 55 12.50 -0.12 -1.68
CA SER A 55 12.28 1.09 -0.88
C SER A 55 11.53 0.79 0.42
N VAL A 56 11.77 1.59 1.44
CA VAL A 56 10.98 1.58 2.67
C VAL A 56 9.65 2.29 2.43
N MET A 57 8.57 1.67 2.87
CA MET A 57 7.21 2.18 2.84
C MET A 57 6.59 2.01 4.25
N HIS A 58 5.77 2.97 4.66
CA HIS A 58 4.97 2.92 5.89
C HIS A 58 3.49 2.82 5.52
N ASN A 59 2.75 1.79 5.89
CA ASN A 59 1.31 1.78 5.59
C ASN A 59 0.58 2.82 6.45
N ARG A 60 0.42 4.04 5.94
CA ARG A 60 -0.32 5.13 6.58
C ARG A 60 -1.38 5.65 5.63
N THR A 61 -2.51 6.04 6.20
CA THR A 61 -3.63 6.69 5.51
C THR A 61 -3.52 8.22 5.47
N ASP A 62 -2.41 8.80 5.96
CA ASP A 62 -2.18 10.25 6.00
C ASP A 62 -1.48 10.76 4.71
N GLU A 63 -1.12 12.05 4.66
CA GLU A 63 -0.40 12.70 3.55
C GLU A 63 0.85 11.94 3.06
N LEU A 64 1.37 10.98 3.82
CA LEU A 64 2.48 10.13 3.40
C LEU A 64 2.07 9.03 2.42
N ALA A 65 0.78 8.66 2.34
CA ALA A 65 0.23 7.81 1.28
C ALA A 65 0.53 8.43 -0.09
N GLU A 66 0.39 9.75 -0.22
CA GLU A 66 0.78 10.50 -1.43
C GLU A 66 2.28 10.46 -1.70
N LYS A 67 3.16 10.30 -0.70
CA LYS A 67 4.61 10.19 -0.94
C LYS A 67 5.03 8.76 -1.30
N GLN A 68 4.33 7.76 -0.80
CA GLN A 68 4.61 6.35 -1.08
C GLN A 68 4.01 5.88 -2.39
N PHE A 69 2.73 6.18 -2.61
CA PHE A 69 2.07 5.94 -3.88
C PHE A 69 2.35 7.07 -4.86
N GLY A 70 2.90 8.22 -4.44
CA GLY A 70 3.15 9.39 -5.30
C GLY A 70 3.96 9.14 -6.55
N ARG A 71 4.88 8.18 -6.59
CA ARG A 71 5.58 7.85 -7.84
C ARG A 71 4.71 7.03 -8.79
N VAL A 72 3.78 6.25 -8.26
CA VAL A 72 2.78 5.50 -9.02
C VAL A 72 1.62 6.42 -9.43
N MET A 73 1.16 7.28 -8.52
CA MET A 73 0.10 8.26 -8.76
C MET A 73 0.58 9.42 -9.62
N ALA A 74 1.84 9.88 -9.53
CA ALA A 74 2.36 10.90 -10.45
C ALA A 74 2.56 10.37 -11.87
N ALA A 75 2.67 9.04 -12.06
CA ALA A 75 2.61 8.42 -13.38
C ALA A 75 1.16 8.30 -13.89
N TRP A 76 0.17 8.61 -13.06
CA TRP A 76 -1.25 8.55 -13.36
C TRP A 76 -1.83 9.97 -13.22
N GLU A 77 -1.87 10.74 -14.32
CA GLU A 77 -2.34 12.13 -14.35
C GLU A 77 -3.72 12.29 -13.70
N PHE A 78 -3.76 12.52 -12.39
CA PHE A 78 -4.98 12.88 -11.69
C PHE A 78 -5.21 14.38 -11.91
N GLY A 79 -6.25 14.68 -12.67
CA GLY A 79 -7.03 15.89 -12.39
C GLY A 79 -7.45 15.87 -10.91
N GLU A 80 -7.55 17.07 -10.33
CA GLU A 80 -7.77 17.36 -8.91
C GLU A 80 -8.55 16.28 -8.13
N TYR A 81 -7.98 15.85 -7.01
CA TYR A 81 -8.66 14.97 -6.06
C TYR A 81 -9.93 15.65 -5.53
N PRO A 82 -11.12 15.01 -5.58
CA PRO A 82 -12.29 15.55 -4.91
C PRO A 82 -12.10 15.48 -3.39
N GLU A 83 -12.14 16.64 -2.74
CA GLU A 83 -12.20 16.72 -1.28
C GLU A 83 -13.38 15.86 -0.76
N GLY A 84 -13.13 15.02 0.25
CA GLY A 84 -14.19 14.29 0.96
C GLY A 84 -14.37 12.81 0.64
N LEU A 85 -13.49 12.17 -0.14
CA LEU A 85 -13.60 10.72 -0.43
C LEU A 85 -13.29 9.81 0.77
N TRP A 86 -12.69 10.34 1.84
CA TRP A 86 -12.36 9.61 3.06
C TRP A 86 -13.27 10.06 4.19
N HIS A 87 -14.40 9.37 4.35
CA HIS A 87 -15.17 9.43 5.59
C HIS A 87 -14.63 8.38 6.55
N ASP A 88 -14.01 8.87 7.63
CA ASP A 88 -13.69 8.09 8.82
C ASP A 88 -15.01 7.49 9.37
N ARG A 89 -15.07 6.17 9.46
CA ARG A 89 -16.13 5.43 10.16
C ARG A 89 -15.49 4.56 11.22
#